data_AF-A0A496XUC7-F1
#
_entry.id   AF-A0A496XUC7-F1
#
_cell.length_a   1.000
_cell.length_b   1.000
_cell.length_c   1.000
_cell.angle_alpha   90.00
_cell.angle_beta   90.00
_cell.angle_gamma   90.00
#
_symmetry.space_group_name_H-M   'P 1'
#
loop_
_entity.id
_entity.type
_entity.pdbx_description
1 polymer ?
#
loop_
_entity_poly.entity_id
_entity_poly.type
_entity_poly.pdbx_seq_one_letter_code
_entity_poly.pdbx_strand_id
1 'polypeptide(L)' 'ILIAPETRTSAPVTITRDKTTLESISHTGLYPCGEGAGYAGGITSSAVDGIKVAMAIIDKEF' A
#
# COMPACT_ATOMS: atom_id res chain seq x y z
N ILE A 1 0.89 10.92 33.86
CA ILE A 1 0.24 11.85 32.89
C ILE A 1 -0.33 11.01 31.77
N LEU A 2 -1.61 11.17 31.46
CA LEU A 2 -2.25 10.63 30.26
C LEU A 2 -2.44 11.79 29.28
N ILE A 3 -1.96 11.66 28.04
CA ILE A 3 -2.16 12.65 26.97
C ILE A 3 -3.20 12.06 26.00
N ALA A 4 -4.02 12.92 25.42
CA ALA A 4 -5.14 12.60 24.52
C ALA A 4 -4.91 11.40 23.57
N PRO A 5 -5.98 10.70 23.15
CA PRO A 5 -5.85 9.50 22.34
C PRO A 5 -5.23 9.77 20.95
N GLU A 6 -4.30 8.92 20.55
CA GLU A 6 -3.75 8.88 19.20
C GLU A 6 -4.42 7.75 18.42
N THR A 7 -5.30 8.12 17.48
CA THR A 7 -6.20 7.16 16.81
C THR A 7 -5.76 6.79 15.39
N ARG A 8 -4.71 7.44 14.87
CA ARG A 8 -4.23 7.27 13.49
C ARG A 8 -2.83 6.65 13.47
N THR A 9 -2.71 5.45 14.00
CA THR A 9 -1.45 4.69 14.03
C THR A 9 -1.23 3.85 12.78
N SER A 10 -2.28 3.61 11.99
CA SER A 10 -2.24 2.83 10.75
C SER A 10 -3.49 3.11 9.91
N ALA A 11 -3.52 2.63 8.65
CA ALA A 11 -4.75 2.68 7.87
C ALA A 11 -5.88 1.86 8.53
N PRO A 12 -7.12 2.38 8.52
CA PRO A 12 -8.28 1.68 9.06
C PRO A 12 -8.86 0.66 8.08
N VAL A 13 -8.33 0.59 6.85
CA VAL A 13 -8.78 -0.28 5.76
C VAL A 13 -7.59 -0.83 4.99
N THR A 14 -7.82 -1.95 4.30
CA THR A 14 -6.89 -2.50 3.31
C THR A 14 -7.59 -2.52 1.96
N ILE A 15 -7.03 -1.80 0.98
CA ILE A 15 -7.57 -1.77 -0.37
C ILE A 15 -7.04 -3.01 -1.10
N THR A 16 -7.91 -3.96 -1.42
CA THR A 16 -7.49 -5.26 -1.94
C THR A 16 -6.80 -5.16 -3.30
N ARG A 17 -5.59 -5.72 -3.37
CA ARG A 17 -4.81 -5.91 -4.60
C ARG A 17 -4.37 -7.37 -4.74
N ASP A 18 -4.10 -7.80 -5.96
CA ASP A 18 -3.52 -9.11 -6.26
C ASP A 18 -2.14 -9.24 -5.61
N LYS A 19 -1.81 -10.44 -5.12
CA LYS A 19 -0.57 -10.65 -4.36
C LYS A 19 0.69 -10.68 -5.24
N THR A 20 0.52 -10.97 -6.52
CA THR A 20 1.60 -11.13 -7.48
C THR A 20 1.75 -9.87 -8.33
N THR A 21 0.66 -9.40 -8.95
CA THR A 21 0.70 -8.22 -9.83
C THR A 21 0.63 -6.90 -9.08
N LEU A 22 0.22 -6.93 -7.80
CA LEU A 22 0.00 -5.75 -6.96
C LEU A 22 -1.06 -4.77 -7.49
N GLU A 23 -1.85 -5.20 -8.48
CA GLU A 23 -2.94 -4.43 -9.07
C GLU A 23 -4.25 -4.66 -8.31
N SER A 24 -5.12 -3.66 -8.25
CA SER A 24 -6.46 -3.77 -7.66
C SER A 24 -7.24 -4.92 -8.28
N ILE A 25 -7.91 -5.70 -7.43
CA ILE A 25 -8.73 -6.83 -7.89
C ILE A 25 -9.98 -6.40 -8.67
N SER A 26 -10.36 -5.13 -8.59
CA SER A 26 -11.62 -4.61 -9.14
C SER A 26 -11.43 -3.51 -10.19
N HIS A 27 -10.25 -2.88 -10.25
CA HIS A 27 -10.00 -1.73 -11.13
C HIS A 27 -8.64 -1.87 -11.82
N THR A 28 -8.65 -2.25 -13.09
CA THR A 28 -7.43 -2.35 -13.91
C THR A 28 -6.71 -0.99 -14.00
N GLY A 29 -5.39 -1.01 -13.85
CA GLY A 29 -4.51 0.15 -13.85
C GLY A 29 -4.37 0.84 -12.47
N LEU A 30 -5.12 0.41 -11.46
CA LEU A 30 -5.01 0.95 -10.11
C LEU A 30 -4.11 0.06 -9.23
N TYR A 31 -3.10 0.65 -8.60
CA TYR A 31 -2.14 -0.07 -7.76
C TYR A 31 -2.12 0.50 -6.34
N PRO A 32 -2.96 -0.02 -5.42
CA PRO A 32 -2.95 0.42 -4.02
C PRO A 32 -1.59 0.16 -3.38
N CYS A 33 -0.96 1.16 -2.76
CA CYS A 33 0.37 1.02 -2.15
C CYS A 33 0.56 1.85 -0.88
N GLY A 34 1.54 1.47 -0.07
CA GLY A 34 1.95 2.17 1.15
C GLY A 34 0.95 2.06 2.30
N GLU A 35 1.12 2.92 3.30
CA GLU A 35 0.32 2.87 4.53
C GLU A 35 -1.16 3.19 4.27
N GLY A 36 -1.46 4.20 3.44
CA GLY A 36 -2.84 4.57 3.12
C GLY A 36 -3.66 3.46 2.47
N ALA A 37 -3.00 2.53 1.75
CA ALA A 37 -3.64 1.35 1.18
C ALA A 37 -3.69 0.14 2.13
N GLY A 38 -3.04 0.23 3.30
CA GLY A 38 -2.97 -0.84 4.29
C GLY A 38 -1.84 -1.86 4.05
N TYR A 39 -0.81 -1.53 3.27
CA TYR A 39 0.31 -2.43 2.94
C TYR A 39 1.65 -2.03 3.58
N ALA A 40 1.70 -0.94 4.33
CA ALA A 40 2.84 -0.49 5.10
C ALA A 40 2.40 0.22 6.39
N GLY A 41 3.36 0.67 7.20
CA GLY A 41 3.07 1.31 8.50
C GLY A 41 4.18 2.25 8.96
N GLY A 42 4.85 2.89 8.00
CA GLY A 42 5.99 3.76 8.26
C GLY A 42 6.71 4.15 6.97
N ILE A 43 7.68 5.06 7.10
CA ILE A 43 8.38 5.66 5.95
C ILE A 43 9.08 4.59 5.11
N THR A 44 9.96 3.80 5.74
CA THR A 44 10.77 2.81 5.03
C THR A 44 9.92 1.70 4.41
N SER A 45 8.91 1.19 5.13
CA SER A 45 8.04 0.14 4.62
C SER A 45 7.16 0.64 3.47
N SER A 46 6.70 1.90 3.52
CA SER A 46 5.93 2.51 2.42
C SER A 46 6.79 2.72 1.18
N ALA A 47 8.05 3.14 1.35
CA ALA A 47 8.98 3.27 0.24
C ALA A 47 9.29 1.92 -0.42
N VAL A 48 9.53 0.88 0.38
CA VAL A 48 9.74 -0.49 -0.14
C VAL A 48 8.52 -1.01 -0.89
N ASP A 49 7.31 -0.77 -0.37
CA ASP A 49 6.07 -1.15 -1.06
C ASP A 49 5.90 -0.41 -2.40
N GLY A 50 6.21 0.89 -2.42
CA GLY A 50 6.20 1.70 -3.64
C GLY A 50 7.16 1.18 -4.71
N ILE A 51 8.38 0.78 -4.33
CA ILE A 51 9.34 0.18 -5.27
C ILE A 51 8.81 -1.12 -5.86
N LYS A 52 8.21 -2.00 -5.02
CA LYS A 52 7.63 -3.27 -5.50
C LYS A 52 6.50 -3.02 -6.51
N VAL A 53 5.63 -2.06 -6.24
CA VAL A 53 4.54 -1.68 -7.15
C VAL A 53 5.08 -1.11 -8.45
N ALA A 54 6.09 -0.23 -8.39
CA ALA A 54 6.73 0.31 -9.59
C ALA A 54 7.35 -0.80 -10.45
N MET A 55 8.04 -1.77 -9.84
CA MET A 55 8.58 -2.94 -10.55
C MET A 55 7.47 -3.79 -11.18
N ALA A 56 6.36 -4.04 -10.47
CA ALA A 56 5.24 -4.81 -11.01
C ALA A 56 4.54 -4.10 -12.19
N ILE A 57 4.51 -2.77 -12.19
CA ILE A 57 4.00 -1.98 -13.32
C ILE A 57 4.93 -2.14 -14.52
N ILE A 58 6.24 -2.00 -14.32
CA ILE A 58 7.25 -2.17 -15.37
C ILE A 58 7.15 -3.58 -15.98
N ASP A 59 7.15 -4.62 -15.15
CA ASP A 59 7.09 -6.01 -15.60
C ASP A 59 5.80 -6.37 -16.36
N LYS A 60 4.72 -5.58 -16.23
CA LYS A 60 3.47 -5.78 -16.98
C LYS A 60 3.51 -5.16 -18.38
N GLU A 61 4.33 -4.12 -18.57
CA GLU A 61 4.47 -3.42 -19.86
C GLU A 61 5.49 -4.07 -20.81
N PHE A 62 6.35 -4.96 -20.29
CA PHE A 62 7.32 -5.75 -21.05
C PHE A 62 6.88 -7.21 -21.20
#